data_AF-A0A932JKY1-F1
#
_entry.id   AF-A0A932JKY1-F1
#
_cell.length_a   1.000
_cell.length_b   1.000
_cell.length_c   1.000
_cell.angle_alpha   90.00
_cell.angle_beta   90.00
_cell.angle_gamma   90.00
#
_symmetry.space_group_name_H-M   'P 1'
#
loop_
_entity.id
_entity.type
_entity.pdbx_description
1 polymer ?
#
loop_
_entity_poly.entity_id
_entity_poly.type
_entity_poly.pdbx_seq_one_letter_code
_entity_poly.pdbx_strand_id
1 'polypeptide(L)'
;MAAALALPLLGLRAPLIEIDDARYAEVPRAMAASGDWVLPRLNDMPYVEKPPLWYWLGAASMRVFGTGEGPARLPMTLLAWLGALGVWWLGSWLYCARVAAVAVLALATAGLWLFLTHNLTLDLPVSVFLLWTTALVLRVLERPEDARWAAPAAWAAAALAFLSKGLISVLFPALWAAALALLFPRWRKNALKLISPAG
;
A
#
# COMPACT_ATOMS: atom_id res chain seq x y z
N MET A 1 7.33 -21.06 -0.12
CA MET A 1 6.44 -19.96 -0.55
C MET A 1 5.26 -19.80 0.40
N ALA A 2 4.37 -20.78 0.51
CA ALA A 2 3.18 -20.70 1.38
C ALA A 2 3.53 -20.35 2.85
N ALA A 3 4.54 -21.00 3.43
CA ALA A 3 5.00 -20.68 4.79
C ALA A 3 5.51 -19.23 4.94
N ALA A 4 6.21 -18.69 3.95
CA ALA A 4 6.71 -17.32 3.97
C ALA A 4 5.57 -16.30 3.86
N LEU A 5 4.57 -16.58 3.01
CA LEU A 5 3.36 -15.75 2.89
C LEU A 5 2.43 -15.85 4.11
N ALA A 6 2.59 -16.88 4.95
CA ALA A 6 1.87 -17.01 6.21
C ALA A 6 2.50 -16.19 7.36
N LEU A 7 3.75 -15.71 7.23
CA LEU A 7 4.42 -14.95 8.28
C LEU A 7 3.63 -13.71 8.75
N PRO A 8 3.01 -12.90 7.87
CA PRO A 8 2.18 -11.77 8.31
C PRO A 8 0.96 -12.16 9.17
N LEU A 9 0.52 -13.43 9.17
CA LEU A 9 -0.57 -13.90 10.03
C LEU A 9 -0.14 -14.03 11.49
N LEU A 10 1.16 -14.20 11.75
CA LEU A 10 1.68 -14.30 13.12
C LEU A 10 1.49 -12.96 13.86
N GLY A 11 1.57 -11.84 13.13
CA GLY A 11 1.32 -10.51 13.66
C GLY A 11 -0.10 -10.32 14.22
N LEU A 12 -1.10 -11.07 13.75
CA LEU A 12 -2.49 -10.93 14.24
C LEU A 12 -2.67 -11.25 15.73
N ARG A 13 -1.69 -11.94 16.35
CA ARG A 13 -1.70 -12.30 17.78
C ARG A 13 -0.64 -11.54 18.58
N ALA A 14 0.08 -10.63 17.95
CA ALA A 14 1.15 -9.89 18.60
C ALA A 14 0.56 -8.74 19.44
N PRO A 15 0.97 -8.61 20.71
CA PRO A 15 0.49 -7.52 21.57
C PRO A 15 0.86 -6.16 20.98
N LEU A 16 0.08 -5.13 21.32
CA LEU A 16 0.41 -3.73 20.99
C LEU A 16 1.53 -3.25 21.94
N ILE A 17 2.79 -3.33 21.49
CA ILE A 17 3.96 -3.01 22.32
C ILE A 17 4.39 -1.55 22.13
N GLU A 18 4.29 -1.02 20.91
CA GLU A 18 4.74 0.33 20.58
C GLU A 18 3.68 1.41 20.85
N ILE A 19 4.13 2.62 21.18
CA ILE A 19 3.22 3.76 21.46
C ILE A 19 2.37 4.08 20.23
N ASP A 20 2.95 3.97 19.04
CA ASP A 20 2.25 4.22 17.79
C ASP A 20 1.20 3.14 17.52
N ASP A 21 1.45 1.88 17.90
CA ASP A 21 0.48 0.80 17.78
C ASP A 21 -0.80 1.08 18.56
N ALA A 22 -0.68 1.59 19.78
CA ALA A 22 -1.85 1.98 20.58
C ALA A 22 -2.65 3.11 19.91
N ARG A 23 -1.99 4.16 19.39
CA ARG A 23 -2.67 5.28 18.72
C ARG A 23 -3.36 4.84 17.43
N TYR A 24 -2.66 4.07 16.61
CA TYR A 24 -3.16 3.59 15.32
C TYR A 24 -4.21 2.49 15.45
N ALA A 25 -4.37 1.87 16.63
CA ALA A 25 -5.50 1.01 16.97
C ALA A 25 -6.68 1.80 17.58
N GLU A 26 -6.40 2.81 18.42
CA GLU A 26 -7.44 3.54 19.16
C GLU A 26 -8.29 4.46 18.26
N VAL A 27 -7.67 5.19 17.33
CA VAL A 27 -8.40 6.06 16.40
C VAL A 27 -9.43 5.26 15.57
N PRO A 28 -9.07 4.15 14.89
CA PRO A 28 -10.07 3.33 14.20
C PRO A 28 -11.12 2.72 15.14
N ARG A 29 -10.76 2.37 16.38
CA ARG A 29 -11.73 1.87 17.38
C ARG A 29 -12.78 2.93 17.71
N ALA A 30 -12.35 4.16 17.95
CA ALA A 30 -13.23 5.30 18.21
C ALA A 30 -14.16 5.58 17.01
N MET A 31 -13.63 5.56 15.78
CA MET A 31 -14.43 5.74 14.56
C MET A 31 -15.44 4.62 14.35
N ALA A 32 -15.06 3.37 14.62
CA ALA A 32 -15.95 2.23 14.52
C ALA A 32 -17.14 2.35 15.49
N ALA A 33 -16.86 2.78 16.73
CA ALA A 33 -17.83 2.94 17.82
C ALA A 33 -18.74 4.17 17.65
N SER A 34 -18.19 5.33 17.29
CA SER A 34 -18.96 6.57 17.12
C SER A 34 -19.75 6.60 15.82
N GLY A 35 -19.24 5.94 14.78
CA GLY A 35 -19.74 6.05 13.42
C GLY A 35 -19.44 7.38 12.73
N ASP A 36 -18.61 8.22 13.32
CA ASP A 36 -18.00 9.36 12.62
C ASP A 36 -16.78 8.88 11.84
N TRP A 37 -16.94 8.77 10.52
CA TRP A 37 -15.88 8.34 9.60
C TRP A 37 -15.06 9.49 9.03
N VAL A 38 -15.41 10.73 9.39
CA VAL A 38 -14.82 11.94 8.81
C VAL A 38 -13.77 12.51 9.75
N LEU A 39 -14.11 12.71 11.02
CA LEU A 39 -13.21 13.34 11.98
C LEU A 39 -12.54 12.29 12.89
N PRO A 40 -11.27 11.91 12.63
CA PRO A 40 -10.54 11.02 13.53
C PRO A 40 -10.37 11.68 14.91
N ARG A 41 -10.57 10.87 15.96
CA ARG A 41 -10.41 11.31 17.35
C ARG A 41 -9.50 10.36 18.11
N LEU A 42 -8.67 10.92 18.99
CA LEU A 42 -7.86 10.19 19.96
C LEU A 42 -8.17 10.77 21.34
N ASN A 43 -8.70 9.96 22.25
CA ASN A 43 -9.19 10.41 23.56
C ASN A 43 -10.17 11.59 23.45
N ASP A 44 -11.17 11.45 22.58
CA ASP A 44 -12.22 12.44 22.25
C ASP A 44 -11.76 13.75 21.59
N MET A 45 -10.45 13.97 21.48
CA MET A 45 -9.86 15.14 20.82
C MET A 45 -9.64 14.88 19.33
N PRO A 46 -9.87 15.86 18.43
CA PRO A 46 -9.54 15.75 17.02
C PRO A 46 -8.08 15.38 16.78
N TYR A 47 -7.84 14.37 15.92
CA TYR A 47 -6.50 13.86 15.59
C TYR A 47 -6.27 13.84 14.07
N VAL A 48 -6.00 15.02 13.50
CA VAL A 48 -5.90 15.23 12.04
C VAL A 48 -4.43 15.30 11.57
N GLU A 49 -3.61 14.37 12.07
CA GLU A 49 -2.17 14.33 11.77
C GLU A 49 -1.84 13.59 10.47
N LYS A 50 -2.70 12.63 10.09
CA LYS A 50 -2.48 11.72 8.97
C LYS A 50 -3.73 11.58 8.10
N PRO A 51 -3.56 11.32 6.79
CA PRO A 51 -4.68 11.02 5.92
C PRO A 51 -5.45 9.75 6.34
N PRO A 52 -6.73 9.61 5.95
CA PRO A 52 -7.67 8.77 6.68
C PRO A 52 -7.67 7.29 6.28
N LEU A 53 -6.94 6.86 5.23
CA LEU A 53 -7.10 5.51 4.68
C LEU A 53 -6.87 4.42 5.72
N TRP A 54 -5.81 4.55 6.51
CA TRP A 54 -5.51 3.59 7.56
C TRP A 54 -6.64 3.49 8.58
N TYR A 55 -7.15 4.63 9.04
CA TYR A 55 -8.24 4.67 10.01
C TYR A 55 -9.52 4.05 9.47
N TRP A 56 -9.84 4.28 8.19
CA TRP A 56 -10.98 3.64 7.54
C TRP A 56 -10.83 2.13 7.45
N LEU A 57 -9.66 1.63 7.04
CA LEU A 57 -9.42 0.19 6.96
C LEU A 57 -9.49 -0.48 8.34
N GLY A 58 -8.87 0.13 9.36
CA GLY A 58 -8.93 -0.36 10.74
C GLY A 58 -10.35 -0.36 11.30
N ALA A 59 -11.10 0.74 11.12
CA ALA A 59 -12.46 0.86 11.63
C ALA A 59 -13.41 -0.12 10.92
N ALA A 60 -13.22 -0.33 9.62
CA ALA A 60 -14.00 -1.30 8.85
C ALA A 60 -13.74 -2.72 9.33
N SER A 61 -12.47 -3.07 9.55
CA SER A 61 -12.08 -4.35 10.13
C SER A 61 -12.71 -4.55 11.52
N MET A 62 -12.64 -3.54 12.40
CA MET A 62 -13.20 -3.63 13.74
C MET A 62 -14.73 -3.71 13.76
N ARG A 63 -15.43 -3.10 12.79
CA ARG A 63 -16.88 -3.27 12.66
C ARG A 63 -17.29 -4.68 12.26
N VAL A 64 -16.49 -5.34 11.43
CA VAL A 64 -16.81 -6.69 10.93
C VAL A 64 -16.38 -7.78 11.91
N PHE A 65 -15.19 -7.64 12.51
CA PHE A 65 -14.55 -8.69 13.32
C PHE A 65 -14.52 -8.39 14.83
N GLY A 66 -15.06 -7.25 15.25
CA GLY A 66 -14.99 -6.77 16.63
C GLY A 66 -13.72 -5.99 16.94
N THR A 67 -13.65 -5.40 18.14
CA THR A 67 -12.50 -4.63 18.60
C THR A 67 -11.42 -5.55 19.18
N GLY A 68 -10.16 -5.33 18.82
CA GLY A 68 -9.02 -6.06 19.37
C GLY A 68 -7.77 -5.89 18.50
N GLU A 69 -6.66 -6.47 18.96
CA GLU A 69 -5.35 -6.38 18.29
C GLU A 69 -5.36 -7.05 16.90
N GLY A 70 -5.99 -8.23 16.80
CA GLY A 70 -6.12 -8.97 15.54
C GLY A 70 -6.88 -8.17 14.48
N PRO A 71 -8.13 -7.71 14.75
CA PRO A 71 -8.86 -6.83 13.84
C PRO A 71 -8.12 -5.53 13.51
N ALA A 72 -7.38 -4.94 14.46
CA ALA A 72 -6.56 -3.76 14.20
C ALA A 72 -5.43 -4.04 13.18
N ARG A 73 -4.80 -5.21 13.24
CA ARG A 73 -3.69 -5.61 12.37
C ARG A 73 -4.12 -6.30 11.07
N LEU A 74 -5.35 -6.80 10.98
CA LEU A 74 -5.84 -7.51 9.79
C LEU A 74 -5.63 -6.73 8.48
N PRO A 75 -5.88 -5.41 8.40
CA PRO A 75 -5.59 -4.67 7.19
C PRO A 75 -4.10 -4.66 6.81
N MET A 76 -3.17 -4.67 7.78
CA MET A 76 -1.73 -4.78 7.51
C MET A 76 -1.39 -6.11 6.86
N THR A 77 -1.95 -7.21 7.36
CA THR A 77 -1.77 -8.55 6.76
C THR A 77 -2.27 -8.58 5.32
N LEU A 78 -3.45 -8.01 5.06
CA LEU A 78 -4.03 -7.95 3.71
C LEU A 78 -3.17 -7.10 2.76
N LEU A 79 -2.68 -5.96 3.24
CA LEU A 79 -1.77 -5.10 2.47
C LEU A 79 -0.43 -5.78 2.21
N ALA A 80 0.08 -6.57 3.16
CA ALA A 80 1.29 -7.37 2.98
C ALA A 80 1.12 -8.37 1.82
N TRP A 81 -0.01 -9.07 1.76
CA TRP A 81 -0.30 -9.97 0.65
C TRP A 81 -0.49 -9.23 -0.67
N LEU A 82 -1.12 -8.05 -0.63
CA LEU A 82 -1.24 -7.19 -1.81
C LEU A 82 0.14 -6.73 -2.32
N GLY A 83 1.08 -6.43 -1.42
CA GLY A 83 2.46 -6.10 -1.76
C GLY A 83 3.21 -7.28 -2.37
N ALA A 84 3.09 -8.47 -1.77
CA ALA A 84 3.67 -9.70 -2.30
C ALA A 84 3.12 -10.03 -3.70
N LEU A 85 1.80 -9.84 -3.91
CA LEU A 85 1.17 -9.99 -5.21
C LEU A 85 1.74 -8.98 -6.22
N GLY A 86 1.94 -7.73 -5.82
CA GLY A 86 2.53 -6.69 -6.67
C GLY A 86 3.95 -7.06 -7.12
N VAL A 87 4.79 -7.55 -6.20
CA VAL A 87 6.15 -8.02 -6.52
C VAL A 87 6.11 -9.24 -7.43
N TRP A 88 5.21 -10.19 -7.18
CA TRP A 88 5.05 -11.36 -8.04
C TRP A 88 4.63 -10.96 -9.45
N TRP A 89 3.63 -10.08 -9.56
CA TRP A 89 3.08 -9.62 -10.83
C TRP A 89 4.12 -8.88 -11.65
N LEU A 90 4.81 -7.91 -11.03
CA LEU A 90 5.89 -7.14 -11.65
C LEU A 90 7.04 -8.05 -12.10
N GLY A 91 7.52 -8.94 -11.23
CA GLY A 91 8.61 -9.85 -11.55
C GLY A 91 8.27 -10.88 -12.62
N SER A 92 7.02 -11.36 -12.64
CA SER A 92 6.56 -12.34 -13.65
C SER A 92 6.45 -11.69 -15.02
N TRP A 93 6.05 -10.44 -15.07
CA TRP A 93 5.95 -9.67 -16.30
C TRP A 93 7.31 -9.24 -16.85
N LEU A 94 8.21 -8.72 -15.99
CA LEU A 94 9.53 -8.24 -16.42
C LEU A 94 10.49 -9.38 -16.76
N TYR A 95 10.33 -10.54 -16.12
CA TYR A 95 11.23 -11.68 -16.25
C TYR A 95 10.45 -12.97 -16.46
N CYS A 96 10.28 -13.77 -15.40
CA CYS A 96 9.57 -15.03 -15.44
C CYS A 96 9.04 -15.42 -14.05
N ALA A 97 8.15 -16.41 -13.99
CA ALA A 97 7.52 -16.87 -12.76
C ALA A 97 8.54 -17.32 -11.69
N ARG A 98 9.69 -17.89 -12.09
CA ARG A 98 10.74 -18.30 -11.15
C ARG A 98 11.41 -17.10 -10.48
N VAL A 99 11.74 -16.05 -11.24
CA VAL A 99 12.31 -14.81 -10.70
C VAL A 99 11.31 -14.13 -9.77
N ALA A 100 10.04 -14.06 -10.17
CA ALA A 100 8.96 -13.54 -9.35
C ALA A 100 8.82 -14.27 -8.02
N ALA A 101 8.85 -15.60 -8.03
CA ALA A 101 8.78 -16.40 -6.82
C ALA A 101 9.98 -16.14 -5.89
N VAL A 102 11.20 -16.03 -6.43
CA VAL A 102 12.38 -15.70 -5.62
C VAL A 102 12.26 -14.29 -5.03
N ALA A 103 11.79 -13.31 -5.81
CA ALA A 103 11.61 -11.93 -5.33
C ALA A 103 10.57 -11.84 -4.19
N VAL A 104 9.45 -12.56 -4.30
CA VAL A 104 8.45 -12.63 -3.23
C VAL A 104 9.00 -13.30 -1.98
N LEU A 105 9.76 -14.39 -2.14
CA LEU A 105 10.41 -15.04 -1.00
C LEU A 105 11.37 -14.07 -0.30
N ALA A 106 12.21 -13.38 -1.07
CA ALA A 106 13.15 -12.40 -0.55
C ALA A 106 12.43 -11.28 0.23
N LEU A 107 11.33 -10.74 -0.32
CA LEU A 107 10.49 -9.74 0.36
C LEU A 107 9.89 -10.31 1.65
N ALA A 108 9.24 -11.47 1.57
CA ALA A 108 8.54 -12.09 2.70
C ALA A 108 9.49 -12.46 3.86
N THR A 109 10.77 -12.71 3.57
CA THR A 109 11.80 -12.98 4.59
C THR A 109 12.63 -11.75 4.98
N ALA A 110 12.42 -10.59 4.33
CA ALA A 110 13.16 -9.39 4.66
C ALA A 110 12.75 -8.90 6.05
N GLY A 111 13.74 -8.69 6.94
CA GLY A 111 13.48 -8.28 8.33
C GLY A 111 12.65 -7.00 8.44
N LEU A 112 12.90 -6.02 7.57
CA LEU A 112 12.11 -4.79 7.52
C LEU A 112 10.65 -5.06 7.11
N TRP A 113 10.40 -5.92 6.12
CA TRP A 113 9.05 -6.26 5.70
C TRP A 113 8.29 -6.96 6.84
N LEU A 114 8.92 -7.92 7.50
CA LEU A 114 8.34 -8.58 8.67
C LEU A 114 8.03 -7.59 9.78
N PHE A 115 8.95 -6.69 10.10
CA PHE A 115 8.72 -5.63 11.07
C PHE A 115 7.50 -4.78 10.69
N LEU A 116 7.42 -4.29 9.45
CA LEU A 116 6.31 -3.45 8.99
C LEU A 116 4.95 -4.16 8.98
N THR A 117 4.92 -5.48 8.79
CA THR A 117 3.68 -6.26 8.79
C THR A 117 3.18 -6.62 10.19
N HIS A 118 4.05 -6.55 11.20
CA HIS A 118 3.73 -6.87 12.59
C HIS A 118 3.49 -5.63 13.45
N ASN A 119 3.77 -4.42 12.94
CA ASN A 119 3.55 -3.15 13.64
C ASN A 119 2.50 -2.31 12.89
N LEU A 120 1.69 -1.54 13.61
CA LEU A 120 0.72 -0.63 13.02
C LEU A 120 1.41 0.67 12.63
N THR A 121 2.07 0.64 11.47
CA THR A 121 2.68 1.83 10.85
C THR A 121 2.06 2.15 9.50
N LEU A 122 1.99 3.43 9.17
CA LEU A 122 1.57 3.91 7.86
C LEU A 122 2.61 3.62 6.76
N ASP A 123 3.80 3.15 7.12
CA ASP A 123 4.88 2.83 6.18
C ASP A 123 4.56 1.62 5.30
N LEU A 124 3.88 0.60 5.83
CA LEU A 124 3.46 -0.54 5.04
C LEU A 124 2.43 -0.17 3.94
N PRO A 125 1.27 0.44 4.27
CA PRO A 125 0.28 0.80 3.25
C PRO A 125 0.87 1.70 2.17
N VAL A 126 1.60 2.75 2.55
CA VAL A 126 2.20 3.65 1.55
C VAL A 126 3.20 2.91 0.66
N SER A 127 4.02 2.02 1.21
CA SER A 127 5.00 1.24 0.43
C SER A 127 4.31 0.30 -0.57
N VAL A 128 3.22 -0.36 -0.16
CA VAL A 128 2.43 -1.25 -1.03
C VAL A 128 1.79 -0.47 -2.18
N PHE A 129 1.12 0.64 -1.87
CA PHE A 129 0.48 1.44 -2.93
C PHE A 129 1.50 2.15 -3.83
N LEU A 130 2.67 2.52 -3.30
CA LEU A 130 3.78 3.07 -4.08
C LEU A 130 4.36 2.02 -5.04
N LEU A 131 4.53 0.77 -4.58
CA LEU A 131 4.92 -0.36 -5.43
C LEU A 131 3.92 -0.53 -6.58
N TRP A 132 2.63 -0.58 -6.29
CA TRP A 132 1.61 -0.71 -7.33
C TRP A 132 1.60 0.48 -8.29
N THR A 133 1.71 1.71 -7.77
CA THR A 133 1.79 2.92 -8.58
C THR A 133 2.95 2.85 -9.56
N THR A 134 4.16 2.56 -9.08
CA THR A 134 5.37 2.50 -9.90
C THR A 134 5.34 1.33 -10.88
N ALA A 135 4.84 0.16 -10.48
CA ALA A 135 4.68 -1.01 -11.35
C ALA A 135 3.70 -0.75 -12.50
N LEU A 136 2.57 -0.09 -12.22
CA LEU A 136 1.56 0.26 -13.22
C LEU A 136 2.02 1.41 -14.13
N VAL A 137 2.72 2.40 -13.60
CA VAL A 137 3.39 3.44 -14.42
C VAL A 137 4.38 2.78 -15.37
N LEU A 138 5.24 1.89 -14.87
CA LEU A 138 6.18 1.16 -15.72
C LEU A 138 5.46 0.35 -16.81
N ARG A 139 4.31 -0.25 -16.47
CA ARG A 139 3.49 -0.97 -17.44
C ARG A 139 3.02 -0.08 -18.58
N VAL A 140 2.56 1.15 -18.28
CA VAL A 140 2.19 2.13 -19.31
C VAL A 140 3.40 2.54 -20.16
N LEU A 141 4.56 2.72 -19.53
CA LEU A 141 5.77 3.15 -20.23
C LEU A 141 6.34 2.06 -21.17
N GLU A 142 6.32 0.80 -20.76
CA GLU A 142 6.85 -0.31 -21.56
C GLU A 142 5.80 -0.95 -22.49
N ARG A 143 4.52 -0.91 -22.12
CA ARG A 143 3.39 -1.47 -22.88
C ARG A 143 2.28 -0.43 -23.05
N PRO A 144 2.47 0.59 -23.92
CA PRO A 144 1.53 1.68 -24.09
C PRO A 144 0.15 1.26 -24.61
N GLU A 145 0.00 0.03 -25.12
CA GLU A 145 -1.28 -0.61 -25.45
C GLU A 145 -2.14 -0.93 -24.21
N ASP A 146 -1.50 -1.11 -23.05
CA ASP A 146 -2.17 -1.39 -21.79
C ASP A 146 -2.63 -0.12 -21.06
N ALA A 147 -2.29 1.07 -21.58
CA ALA A 147 -2.57 2.35 -20.94
C ALA A 147 -4.03 2.53 -20.53
N ARG A 148 -4.98 2.04 -21.35
CA ARG A 148 -6.43 2.15 -21.10
C ARG A 148 -6.87 1.63 -19.73
N TRP A 149 -6.19 0.61 -19.20
CA TRP A 149 -6.51 0.02 -17.90
C TRP A 149 -5.41 0.32 -16.87
N ALA A 150 -4.14 0.35 -17.30
CA ALA A 150 -3.00 0.50 -16.39
C ALA A 150 -2.86 1.95 -15.87
N ALA A 151 -3.15 2.96 -16.70
CA ALA A 151 -3.08 4.36 -16.27
C ALA A 151 -4.13 4.71 -15.20
N PRO A 152 -5.44 4.42 -15.35
CA PRO A 152 -6.40 4.68 -14.28
C PRO A 152 -6.11 3.85 -13.02
N ALA A 153 -5.62 2.62 -13.17
CA ALA A 153 -5.17 1.82 -12.02
C ALA A 153 -3.96 2.44 -11.31
N ALA A 154 -3.00 3.01 -12.06
CA ALA A 154 -1.85 3.72 -11.48
C ALA A 154 -2.30 4.95 -10.69
N TRP A 155 -3.25 5.72 -11.22
CA TRP A 155 -3.83 6.87 -10.51
C TRP A 155 -4.61 6.46 -9.26
N ALA A 156 -5.38 5.36 -9.33
CA ALA A 156 -6.08 4.83 -8.17
C ALA A 156 -5.09 4.38 -7.08
N ALA A 157 -4.02 3.68 -7.44
CA ALA A 157 -2.96 3.31 -6.51
C ALA A 157 -2.26 4.55 -5.92
N ALA A 158 -1.97 5.56 -6.73
CA ALA A 158 -1.36 6.81 -6.28
C ALA A 158 -2.26 7.56 -5.29
N ALA A 159 -3.57 7.59 -5.54
CA ALA A 159 -4.56 8.18 -4.65
C ALA A 159 -4.64 7.44 -3.32
N LEU A 160 -4.63 6.10 -3.32
CA LEU A 160 -4.58 5.31 -2.09
C LEU A 160 -3.27 5.53 -1.31
N ALA A 161 -2.14 5.66 -2.02
CA ALA A 161 -0.87 6.01 -1.40
C ALA A 161 -0.92 7.40 -0.75
N PHE A 162 -1.56 8.37 -1.43
CA PHE A 162 -1.76 9.73 -0.92
C PHE A 162 -2.64 9.73 0.33
N LEU A 163 -3.73 8.97 0.32
CA LEU A 163 -4.59 8.79 1.49
C LEU A 163 -3.94 7.97 2.61
N SER A 164 -2.74 7.42 2.40
CA SER A 164 -1.97 6.74 3.45
C SER A 164 -0.99 7.70 4.16
N LYS A 165 -0.19 8.47 3.40
CA LYS A 165 0.90 9.27 3.97
C LYS A 165 1.12 10.64 3.31
N GLY A 166 0.15 11.12 2.55
CA GLY A 166 0.12 12.47 1.98
C GLY A 166 0.94 12.62 0.70
N LEU A 167 1.37 13.85 0.40
CA LEU A 167 1.90 14.24 -0.91
C LEU A 167 3.17 13.47 -1.34
N ILE A 168 3.93 12.96 -0.36
CA ILE A 168 5.16 12.19 -0.58
C ILE A 168 4.96 11.02 -1.56
N SER A 169 3.79 10.38 -1.50
CA SER A 169 3.51 9.18 -2.29
C SER A 169 3.16 9.45 -3.76
N VAL A 170 2.80 10.68 -4.10
CA VAL A 170 2.53 11.10 -5.49
C VAL A 170 3.76 11.77 -6.07
N LEU A 171 4.46 12.56 -5.26
CA LEU A 171 5.65 13.30 -5.69
C LEU A 171 6.77 12.35 -6.13
N PHE A 172 7.09 11.32 -5.35
CA PHE A 172 8.20 10.42 -5.70
C PHE A 172 7.99 9.62 -6.99
N PRO A 173 6.83 8.95 -7.22
CA PRO A 173 6.58 8.27 -8.50
C PRO A 173 6.54 9.23 -9.68
N ALA A 174 5.99 10.44 -9.51
CA ALA A 174 5.97 11.44 -10.56
C ALA A 174 7.38 11.91 -10.95
N LEU A 175 8.22 12.21 -9.96
CA LEU A 175 9.62 12.58 -10.19
C LEU A 175 10.41 11.42 -10.82
N TRP A 176 10.19 10.20 -10.35
CA TRP A 176 10.80 9.00 -10.92
C TRP A 176 10.38 8.80 -12.38
N ALA A 177 9.08 8.86 -12.69
CA ALA A 177 8.55 8.73 -14.05
C ALA A 177 9.05 9.85 -14.98
N ALA A 178 9.12 11.08 -14.47
CA ALA A 178 9.66 12.22 -15.21
C ALA A 178 11.15 12.03 -15.52
N ALA A 179 11.95 11.61 -14.53
CA ALA A 179 13.36 11.29 -14.73
C ALA A 179 13.54 10.19 -15.79
N LEU A 180 12.73 9.13 -15.74
CA LEU A 180 12.74 8.07 -16.74
C LEU A 180 12.38 8.59 -18.14
N ALA A 181 11.37 9.44 -18.27
CA ALA A 181 10.98 10.04 -19.54
C ALA A 181 12.04 11.01 -20.11
N LEU A 182 12.80 11.68 -19.24
CA LEU A 182 13.91 12.56 -19.63
C LEU A 182 15.14 11.77 -20.08
N LEU A 183 15.50 10.71 -19.34
CA LEU A 183 16.68 9.88 -19.62
C LEU A 183 16.46 8.94 -20.82
N PHE A 184 15.24 8.47 -21.04
CA PHE A 184 14.91 7.49 -22.08
C PHE A 184 13.87 8.05 -23.06
N PRO A 185 14.29 8.57 -24.23
CA PRO A 185 13.39 9.18 -25.21
C PRO A 185 12.24 8.28 -25.67
N ARG A 186 12.45 6.96 -25.67
CA ARG A 186 11.41 5.95 -25.97
C ARG A 186 10.21 6.07 -25.03
N TRP A 187 10.43 6.39 -23.77
CA TRP A 187 9.39 6.47 -22.74
C TRP A 187 8.73 7.84 -22.66
N ARG A 188 9.36 8.90 -23.20
CA ARG A 188 8.78 10.25 -23.24
C ARG A 188 7.42 10.29 -23.93
N LYS A 189 7.28 9.60 -25.08
CA LYS A 189 6.01 9.53 -25.82
C LYS A 189 4.95 8.74 -25.06
N ASN A 190 5.35 7.65 -24.40
CA ASN A 190 4.45 6.77 -23.68
C ASN A 190 3.96 7.41 -22.36
N ALA A 191 4.78 8.26 -21.73
CA ALA A 191 4.41 8.98 -20.50
C ALA A 191 3.17 9.87 -20.68
N LEU A 192 2.92 10.41 -21.88
CA LEU A 192 1.71 11.20 -22.17
C LEU A 192 0.42 10.39 -21.97
N LYS A 193 0.48 9.06 -22.16
CA LYS A 193 -0.66 8.16 -21.94
C LYS A 193 -1.04 7.98 -20.47
N LEU A 194 -0.19 8.43 -19.53
CA LEU A 194 -0.57 8.50 -18.12
C LEU A 194 -1.61 9.61 -17.86
N ILE A 195 -1.61 10.65 -18.71
CA ILE A 195 -2.52 11.81 -18.58
C ILE A 195 -3.75 11.60 -19.46
N SER A 196 -3.57 11.14 -20.70
CA SER A 196 -4.66 10.76 -21.59
C SER A 196 -4.55 9.29 -22.01
N PRO A 197 -5.18 8.35 -21.29
CA PRO A 197 -5.11 6.92 -21.60
C PRO A 197 -5.85 6.54 -22.89
N ALA A 198 -6.82 7.37 -23.32
CA ALA A 198 -7.69 7.12 -24.46
C ALA A 198 -7.26 7.85 -25.75
N GLY A 199 -6.32 8.78 -25.67
CA GLY A 199 -5.94 9.68 -26.78
C GLY A 199 -5.83 11.11 -26.29
#